data_AF-A0A0E2BT58-F1
#
_entry.id   AF-A0A0E2BT58-F1
#
_cell.length_a   1.000
_cell.length_b   1.000
_cell.length_c   1.000
_cell.angle_alpha   90.00
_cell.angle_beta   90.00
_cell.angle_gamma   90.00
#
_symmetry.space_group_name_H-M   'P 1'
#
loop_
_entity.id
_entity.type
_entity.pdbx_description
1 polymer ?
#
loop_
_entity_poly.entity_id
_entity_poly.type
_entity_poly.pdbx_seq_one_letter_code
_entity_poly.pdbx_strand_id
1 'polypeptide(L)'
;MVLLNDVIPWEEFRPLLKKIRKTNDAGRGRPAFDEIVMLKVLVLQALNNVSDDRMEFLLKDRLSFMRFLGMKNERSVFPDAKTIWLFKEKLREAELMPKIFYWFNKYLKKNGFTVSEGTILDATIIEVPK
;
A
#
# COMPACT_ATOMS: atom_id res chain seq x y z
N MET A 1 -3.33 -2.18 -12.50
CA MET A 1 -2.65 -2.77 -11.32
C MET A 1 -1.28 -3.32 -11.64
N VAL A 2 -1.11 -4.19 -12.65
CA VAL A 2 0.23 -4.70 -13.05
C VAL A 2 1.19 -3.56 -13.42
N LEU A 3 0.72 -2.58 -14.20
CA LEU A 3 1.48 -1.36 -14.55
C LEU A 3 2.08 -0.62 -13.33
N LEU A 4 1.38 -0.56 -12.19
CA LEU A 4 1.91 0.12 -11.00
C LEU A 4 3.06 -0.65 -10.37
N ASN A 5 3.08 -1.98 -10.47
CA ASN A 5 4.21 -2.77 -9.99
C ASN A 5 5.48 -2.49 -10.79
N ASP A 6 5.35 -2.15 -12.06
CA ASP A 6 6.47 -1.88 -12.97
C ASP A 6 6.93 -0.41 -12.89
N VAL A 7 6.01 0.50 -12.59
CA VAL A 7 6.25 1.96 -12.56
C VAL A 7 6.82 2.45 -11.23
N ILE A 8 6.41 1.83 -10.12
CA ILE A 8 6.76 2.30 -8.77
C ILE A 8 7.90 1.42 -8.23
N PRO A 9 9.07 2.00 -7.91
CA PRO A 9 10.15 1.26 -7.28
C PRO A 9 9.86 1.07 -5.79
N TRP A 10 9.01 0.09 -5.46
CA TRP A 10 8.48 -0.11 -4.11
C TRP A 10 9.54 -0.20 -3.02
N GLU A 11 10.67 -0.84 -3.32
CA GLU A 11 11.78 -1.00 -2.36
C GLU A 11 12.40 0.33 -1.94
N GLU A 12 12.29 1.40 -2.74
CA GLU A 12 12.75 2.75 -2.35
C GLU A 12 11.95 3.33 -1.17
N PHE A 13 10.74 2.82 -0.92
CA PHE A 13 9.94 3.20 0.26
C PHE A 13 10.37 2.45 1.53
N ARG A 14 11.07 1.32 1.41
CA ARG A 14 11.41 0.47 2.58
C ARG A 14 12.20 1.20 3.66
N PRO A 15 13.23 2.04 3.37
CA PRO A 15 13.94 2.79 4.40
C PRO A 15 13.03 3.75 5.17
N LEU A 16 12.00 4.31 4.52
CA LEU A 16 11.01 5.16 5.14
C LEU A 16 10.10 4.34 6.08
N LEU A 17 9.61 3.20 5.60
CA LEU A 17 8.70 2.33 6.35
C LEU A 17 9.38 1.61 7.52
N LYS A 18 10.67 1.28 7.45
CA LYS A 18 11.40 0.66 8.58
C LYS A 18 11.37 1.52 9.85
N LYS A 19 11.13 2.83 9.74
CA LYS A 19 11.02 3.74 10.90
C LYS A 19 9.84 3.38 11.80
N ILE A 20 8.73 2.89 11.26
CA ILE A 20 7.54 2.48 12.03
C ILE A 20 7.60 1.06 12.58
N ARG A 21 8.64 0.30 12.23
CA ARG A 21 8.85 -1.05 12.75
C ARG A 21 9.59 -1.06 14.08
N LYS A 22 10.49 -0.09 14.29
CA LYS A 22 11.26 0.05 15.54
C LYS A 22 10.40 0.28 16.79
N THR A 23 9.15 0.72 16.63
CA THR A 23 8.28 1.05 17.75
C THR A 23 7.70 -0.15 18.49
N ASN A 24 7.79 -1.41 18.01
CA ASN A 24 7.09 -2.53 18.66
C ASN A 24 7.69 -3.95 18.59
N ASP A 25 8.91 -4.16 18.10
CA ASP A 25 9.50 -5.50 18.11
C ASP A 25 10.18 -5.82 19.45
N ALA A 26 9.42 -5.77 20.55
CA ALA A 26 9.75 -6.46 21.81
C ALA A 26 9.28 -7.93 21.75
N GLY A 27 9.73 -8.67 20.74
CA GLY A 27 9.89 -10.13 20.78
C GLY A 27 8.68 -11.03 21.07
N ARG A 28 7.41 -10.60 20.94
CA ARG A 28 6.25 -11.48 21.14
C ARG A 28 5.17 -11.30 20.07
N GLY A 29 5.07 -12.25 19.13
CA GLY A 29 3.94 -12.34 18.20
C GLY A 29 4.29 -12.98 16.84
N ARG A 30 3.25 -13.20 16.02
CA ARG A 30 3.40 -13.58 14.61
C ARG A 30 4.24 -12.51 13.88
N PRO A 31 5.16 -12.88 12.98
CA PRO A 31 5.94 -11.90 12.24
C PRO A 31 5.04 -10.87 11.57
N ALA A 32 5.37 -9.58 11.73
CA ALA A 32 4.67 -8.51 11.05
C ALA A 32 4.70 -8.73 9.53
N PHE A 33 3.62 -8.34 8.84
CA PHE A 33 3.60 -8.34 7.38
C PHE A 33 4.73 -7.47 6.83
N ASP A 34 5.25 -7.86 5.66
CA ASP A 34 6.23 -7.07 4.95
C ASP A 34 5.68 -5.65 4.69
N GLU A 35 6.50 -4.62 4.96
CA GLU A 35 6.05 -3.24 4.93
C GLU A 35 5.64 -2.79 3.51
N ILE A 36 6.28 -3.36 2.48
CA ILE A 36 5.95 -3.11 1.08
C ILE A 36 4.62 -3.74 0.72
N VAL A 37 4.34 -4.95 1.20
CA VAL A 37 3.02 -5.58 1.03
C VAL A 37 1.94 -4.69 1.66
N MET A 38 2.16 -4.21 2.88
CA MET A 38 1.19 -3.32 3.55
C MET A 38 1.01 -1.99 2.80
N LEU A 39 2.09 -1.38 2.30
CA LEU A 39 2.00 -0.17 1.49
C LEU A 39 1.19 -0.42 0.20
N LYS A 40 1.42 -1.54 -0.48
CA LYS A 40 0.65 -1.94 -1.66
C LYS A 40 -0.83 -2.16 -1.34
N VAL A 41 -1.16 -2.70 -0.17
CA VAL A 41 -2.55 -2.82 0.30
C VAL A 41 -3.21 -1.45 0.45
N LEU A 42 -2.52 -0.46 1.02
CA LEU A 42 -3.06 0.90 1.11
C LEU A 42 -3.30 1.53 -0.26
N VAL A 43 -2.41 1.26 -1.22
CA VAL A 43 -2.61 1.71 -2.61
C VAL A 43 -3.83 1.02 -3.23
N LEU A 44 -3.99 -0.29 -3.06
CA LEU A 44 -5.20 -0.98 -3.52
C LEU A 44 -6.46 -0.42 -2.88
N GLN A 45 -6.41 -0.11 -1.58
CA GLN A 45 -7.52 0.45 -0.83
C GLN A 45 -7.95 1.81 -1.41
N ALA A 46 -6.98 2.70 -1.60
CA ALA A 46 -7.14 4.01 -2.21
C ALA A 46 -7.75 3.93 -3.62
N LEU A 47 -7.19 3.09 -4.50
CA LEU A 47 -7.61 2.99 -5.90
C LEU A 47 -9.02 2.45 -6.08
N ASN A 48 -9.52 1.68 -5.11
CA ASN A 48 -10.85 1.11 -5.15
C ASN A 48 -11.84 1.87 -4.27
N ASN A 49 -11.39 2.89 -3.53
CA ASN A 49 -12.17 3.63 -2.54
C ASN A 49 -12.96 2.71 -1.59
N VAL A 50 -12.26 1.82 -0.88
CA VAL A 50 -12.87 0.80 0.00
C VAL A 50 -12.43 0.92 1.45
N SER A 51 -13.29 0.50 2.38
CA SER A 51 -12.95 0.40 3.81
C SER A 51 -11.93 -0.70 4.10
N ASP A 52 -11.39 -0.74 5.32
CA ASP A 52 -10.45 -1.79 5.76
C ASP A 52 -11.10 -3.19 5.70
N ASP A 53 -12.36 -3.31 6.13
CA ASP A 53 -13.13 -4.56 6.08
C ASP A 53 -13.37 -5.02 4.64
N ARG A 54 -13.72 -4.08 3.76
CA ARG A 54 -13.94 -4.40 2.34
C ARG A 54 -12.63 -4.76 1.66
N MET A 55 -11.53 -4.11 2.03
CA MET A 55 -10.20 -4.42 1.52
C MET A 55 -9.79 -5.85 1.90
N GLU A 56 -9.97 -6.26 3.16
CA GLU A 56 -9.72 -7.64 3.60
C GLU A 56 -10.47 -8.68 2.75
N PHE A 57 -11.77 -8.44 2.51
CA PHE A 57 -12.57 -9.32 1.66
C PHE A 57 -12.00 -9.42 0.24
N LEU A 58 -11.67 -8.27 -0.36
CA LEU A 58 -11.14 -8.22 -1.73
C LEU A 58 -9.75 -8.85 -1.87
N LEU A 59 -8.89 -8.78 -0.83
CA LEU A 59 -7.58 -9.44 -0.86
C LEU A 59 -7.71 -10.96 -0.99
N LYS A 60 -8.72 -11.56 -0.37
CA LYS A 60 -8.99 -13.00 -0.40
C LYS A 60 -9.67 -13.45 -1.69
N ASP A 61 -10.45 -12.56 -2.30
CA ASP A 61 -11.33 -12.90 -3.43
C ASP A 61 -10.74 -12.53 -4.81
N ARG A 62 -9.90 -11.49 -4.90
CA ARG A 62 -9.40 -10.97 -6.19
C ARG A 62 -8.01 -11.47 -6.53
N LEU A 63 -7.92 -12.37 -7.51
CA LEU A 63 -6.64 -12.85 -8.06
C LEU A 63 -5.73 -11.73 -8.55
N SER A 64 -6.29 -10.64 -9.09
CA SER A 64 -5.51 -9.47 -9.51
C SER A 64 -4.81 -8.78 -8.33
N PHE A 65 -5.43 -8.77 -7.14
CA PHE A 65 -4.86 -8.17 -5.94
C PHE A 65 -3.77 -9.07 -5.38
N MET A 66 -4.00 -10.39 -5.34
CA MET A 66 -2.97 -11.36 -4.95
C MET A 66 -1.72 -11.24 -5.82
N ARG A 67 -1.90 -11.18 -7.15
CA ARG A 67 -0.80 -10.98 -8.11
C ARG A 67 -0.08 -9.65 -7.89
N PHE A 68 -0.83 -8.57 -7.64
CA PHE A 68 -0.24 -7.26 -7.34
C PHE A 68 0.62 -7.27 -6.07
N LEU A 69 0.17 -7.98 -5.04
CA LEU A 69 0.92 -8.15 -3.80
C LEU A 69 2.09 -9.14 -3.90
N GLY A 70 2.23 -9.86 -5.02
CA GLY A 70 3.25 -10.92 -5.17
C GLY A 70 2.96 -12.18 -4.35
N MET A 71 1.69 -12.38 -3.95
CA MET A 71 1.26 -13.57 -3.21
C MET A 71 1.10 -14.76 -4.16
N LYS A 72 1.73 -15.89 -3.81
CA LYS A 72 1.88 -17.05 -4.72
C LYS A 72 0.60 -17.86 -4.92
N ASN A 73 -0.30 -17.88 -3.94
CA ASN A 73 -1.57 -18.62 -4.01
C ASN A 73 -2.58 -18.15 -2.94
N GLU A 74 -3.84 -18.55 -3.07
CA GLU A 74 -4.95 -18.24 -2.15
C GLU A 74 -4.72 -18.70 -0.70
N ARG A 75 -3.76 -19.60 -0.46
CA ARG A 75 -3.35 -20.03 0.89
C ARG A 75 -2.38 -19.05 1.55
N SER A 76 -1.96 -18.00 0.83
CA SER A 76 -1.18 -16.90 1.41
C SER A 76 -2.00 -16.21 2.50
N VAL A 77 -1.31 -15.78 3.53
CA VAL A 77 -1.95 -15.06 4.64
C VAL A 77 -2.12 -13.62 4.16
N PHE A 78 -3.34 -13.11 4.22
CA PHE A 78 -3.65 -11.72 3.89
C PHE A 78 -3.83 -10.89 5.17
N PRO A 79 -3.45 -9.61 5.16
CA PRO A 79 -3.73 -8.73 6.28
C PRO A 79 -5.24 -8.54 6.45
N ASP A 80 -5.70 -8.69 7.69
CA ASP A 80 -7.07 -8.39 8.08
C ASP A 80 -7.29 -6.88 8.25
N ALA A 81 -8.54 -6.46 8.38
CA ALA A 81 -8.91 -5.06 8.53
C ALA A 81 -8.17 -4.37 9.69
N LYS A 82 -8.01 -5.08 10.82
CA LYS A 82 -7.29 -4.58 12.00
C LYS A 82 -5.81 -4.35 11.72
N THR A 83 -5.18 -5.24 10.96
CA THR A 83 -3.78 -5.13 10.55
C THR A 83 -3.57 -3.92 9.63
N ILE A 84 -4.49 -3.71 8.69
CA ILE A 84 -4.47 -2.54 7.80
C ILE A 84 -4.60 -1.25 8.62
N TRP A 85 -5.59 -1.20 9.52
CA TRP A 85 -5.81 -0.06 10.40
C TRP A 85 -4.57 0.28 11.26
N LEU A 86 -4.00 -0.73 11.93
CA LEU A 86 -2.79 -0.56 12.76
C LEU A 86 -1.61 -0.02 11.96
N PHE A 87 -1.46 -0.45 10.70
CA PHE A 87 -0.40 0.04 9.84
C PHE A 87 -0.60 1.51 9.45
N LYS A 88 -1.83 1.92 9.10
CA LYS A 88 -2.17 3.33 8.85
C LYS A 88 -1.89 4.20 10.07
N GLU A 89 -2.27 3.72 11.25
CA GLU A 89 -2.06 4.47 12.49
C GLU A 89 -0.57 4.70 12.78
N LYS A 90 0.26 3.67 12.59
CA LYS A 90 1.72 3.81 12.71
C LYS A 90 2.31 4.81 11.72
N LEU A 91 1.83 4.82 10.47
CA LEU A 91 2.29 5.79 9.47
C LEU A 91 1.86 7.22 9.84
N ARG A 92 0.68 7.38 10.44
CA ARG A 92 0.15 8.65 10.95
C ARG A 92 0.99 9.16 12.11
N GLU A 93 1.24 8.32 13.13
CA GLU A 93 2.05 8.65 14.30
C GLU A 93 3.49 9.04 13.93
N ALA A 94 4.07 8.39 12.93
CA ALA A 94 5.42 8.71 12.45
C ALA A 94 5.47 9.82 11.39
N GLU A 95 4.34 10.47 11.10
CA GLU A 95 4.22 11.54 10.10
C GLU A 95 4.79 11.17 8.72
N LEU A 96 4.63 9.89 8.34
CA LEU A 96 5.18 9.35 7.10
C LEU A 96 4.21 9.45 5.93
N MET A 97 2.90 9.60 6.20
CA MET A 97 1.87 9.69 5.15
C MET A 97 2.17 10.78 4.10
N PRO A 98 2.52 12.03 4.47
CA PRO A 98 2.85 13.06 3.47
C PRO A 98 4.11 12.75 2.66
N LYS A 99 5.11 12.11 3.28
CA LYS A 99 6.36 11.74 2.60
C LYS A 99 6.14 10.63 1.59
N ILE A 100 5.38 9.60 1.97
CA ILE A 100 4.98 8.52 1.06
C ILE A 100 4.21 9.11 -0.12
N PHE A 101 3.26 10.01 0.14
CA PHE A 101 2.48 10.70 -0.89
C PHE A 101 3.36 11.46 -1.89
N TYR A 102 4.31 12.25 -1.39
CA TYR A 102 5.22 13.02 -2.23
C TYR A 102 6.01 12.11 -3.19
N TRP A 103 6.63 11.04 -2.65
CA TRP A 103 7.43 10.13 -3.47
C TRP A 103 6.57 9.36 -4.47
N PHE A 104 5.41 8.86 -4.05
CA PHE A 104 4.49 8.15 -4.92
C PHE A 104 4.06 8.99 -6.13
N ASN A 105 3.61 10.22 -5.89
CA ASN A 105 3.25 11.15 -6.97
C ASN A 105 4.42 11.49 -7.88
N LYS A 106 5.64 11.61 -7.33
CA LYS A 106 6.84 11.87 -8.11
C LYS A 106 7.13 10.73 -9.10
N TYR A 107 6.98 9.47 -8.68
CA TYR A 107 7.17 8.33 -9.60
C TYR A 107 6.06 8.25 -10.65
N LEU A 108 4.81 8.50 -10.27
CA LEU A 108 3.70 8.52 -11.22
C LEU A 108 3.90 9.60 -12.30
N LYS A 109 4.18 10.85 -11.90
CA LYS A 109 4.47 11.95 -12.83
C LYS A 109 5.62 11.65 -13.77
N LYS A 110 6.72 11.06 -13.25
CA LYS A 110 7.88 10.67 -14.06
C LYS A 110 7.53 9.67 -15.16
N ASN A 111 6.52 8.84 -14.94
CA ASN A 111 6.09 7.80 -15.88
C ASN A 111 4.85 8.21 -16.69
N GLY A 112 4.52 9.51 -16.75
CA GLY A 112 3.41 10.02 -17.56
C GLY A 112 2.02 9.87 -16.94
N PHE A 113 1.93 9.49 -15.66
CA PHE A 113 0.66 9.41 -14.94
C PHE A 113 0.42 10.68 -14.12
N THR A 114 -0.79 11.23 -14.20
CA THR A 114 -1.20 12.34 -13.34
C THR A 114 -2.25 11.83 -12.36
N VAL A 115 -2.04 12.12 -11.08
CA VAL A 115 -3.05 11.89 -10.04
C VAL A 115 -3.84 13.19 -9.91
N SER A 116 -5.17 13.14 -10.11
CA SER A 116 -6.04 14.29 -9.85
C SER A 116 -5.97 14.65 -8.37
N GLU A 117 -5.93 15.95 -8.04
CA GLU A 117 -5.78 16.45 -6.66
C GLU A 117 -6.82 15.82 -5.72
N GLY A 118 -6.33 14.88 -4.91
CA GLY A 118 -7.02 14.21 -3.84
C GLY A 118 -5.96 13.53 -2.98
N THR A 119 -6.18 13.51 -1.67
CA THR A 119 -5.38 12.70 -0.74
C THR A 119 -5.30 11.27 -1.30
N ILE A 120 -4.18 10.57 -1.19
CA ILE A 120 -4.04 9.20 -1.75
C ILE A 120 -5.24 8.31 -1.42
N LEU A 121 -5.86 8.47 -0.24
CA LEU A 121 -7.03 7.71 0.19
C LEU A 121 -8.31 7.91 -0.66
N ASP A 122 -8.35 8.97 -1.48
CA ASP A 122 -9.43 9.33 -2.41
C ASP A 122 -8.93 9.49 -3.87
N ALA A 123 -7.69 9.11 -4.16
CA ALA A 123 -7.08 9.38 -5.46
C ALA A 123 -7.45 8.34 -6.53
N THR A 124 -8.18 8.78 -7.55
CA THR A 124 -8.38 8.01 -8.79
C THR A 124 -7.16 8.21 -9.71
N ILE A 125 -6.49 7.12 -10.11
CA ILE A 125 -5.42 7.22 -11.13
C ILE A 125 -6.09 7.38 -12.49
N ILE A 126 -5.79 8.49 -13.17
CA ILE A 126 -6.26 8.77 -14.53
C ILE A 126 -5.04 8.66 -15.45
N GLU A 127 -5.11 7.77 -16.44
CA GLU A 127 -4.11 7.69 -17.51
C GLU A 127 -4.26 8.91 -18.41
N VAL A 128 -3.16 9.64 -18.66
CA VAL A 128 -3.20 10.80 -19.55
C VAL A 128 -3.17 10.28 -20.99
N PRO A 129 -4.18 10.57 -21.83
CA PRO A 129 -4.09 10.25 -23.25
C PRO A 129 -2.94 11.07 -23.87
N LYS A 130 -2.18 10.43 -24.76
CA LYS A 130 -1.12 11.09 -25.54
C LYS A 130 -1.66 12.19 -26.44
#